data_AF-J9EZQ0-F1
#
_entry.id   AF-J9EZQ0-F1
#
_cell.length_a   1.000
_cell.length_b   1.000
_cell.length_c   1.000
_cell.angle_alpha   90.00
_cell.angle_beta   90.00
_cell.angle_gamma   90.00
#
_symmetry.space_group_name_H-M   'P 1'
#
loop_
_entity.id
_entity.type
_entity.pdbx_description
1 polymer ?
#
loop_
_entity_poly.entity_id
_entity_poly.type
_entity_poly.pdbx_seq_one_letter_code
_entity_poly.pdbx_strand_id
1 'polypeptide(L)'
;MRPFGMDDDDFELDYIFERNVGVSFTIVDRLQMNDYEPLQKDKFWVSDNSIMISMPRTGLANQNKHRKPMRHIPSYKPIGNRDTEEGNTRCNVWKKRWHGYE
;
A
#
# COMPACT_ATOMS: atom_id res chain seq x y z
N MET A 1 -29.81 -5.02 2.47
CA MET A 1 -29.15 -4.34 3.60
C MET A 1 -29.23 -2.85 3.41
N ARG A 2 -29.46 -2.11 4.49
CA ARG A 2 -29.47 -0.65 4.53
C ARG A 2 -28.44 -0.21 5.57
N PRO A 3 -27.18 0.04 5.17
CA PRO A 3 -26.03 0.12 6.10
C PRO A 3 -25.99 1.37 7.01
N PHE A 4 -27.04 2.19 6.97
CA PHE A 4 -27.17 3.45 7.71
C PHE A 4 -28.40 3.45 8.62
N GLY A 5 -28.85 2.25 9.01
CA GLY A 5 -29.91 2.06 9.98
C GLY A 5 -29.38 2.04 11.41
N MET A 6 -30.02 1.22 12.24
CA MET A 6 -29.69 0.99 13.64
C MET A 6 -29.46 -0.50 13.91
N ASP A 7 -29.22 -1.31 12.86
CA ASP A 7 -28.93 -2.73 13.00
C ASP A 7 -27.50 -2.90 13.58
N ASP A 8 -27.24 -4.03 14.23
CA ASP A 8 -25.95 -4.27 14.93
C ASP A 8 -24.72 -4.27 13.99
N ASP A 9 -24.91 -4.46 12.69
CA ASP A 9 -23.86 -4.44 11.65
C ASP A 9 -23.85 -3.16 10.81
N ASP A 10 -24.68 -2.17 11.15
CA ASP A 10 -24.70 -0.87 10.49
C ASP A 10 -23.50 0.01 10.89
N PHE A 11 -23.24 1.04 10.08
CA PHE A 11 -22.19 2.00 10.41
C PHE A 11 -22.58 2.85 11.61
N GLU A 12 -21.69 2.94 12.61
CA GLU A 12 -21.81 3.83 13.75
C GLU A 12 -21.59 5.31 13.35
N LEU A 13 -22.59 5.93 12.74
CA LEU A 13 -22.50 7.31 12.23
C LEU A 13 -22.27 8.33 13.36
N ASP A 14 -22.90 8.14 14.52
CA ASP A 14 -22.74 9.01 15.68
C ASP A 14 -21.29 9.02 16.18
N TYR A 15 -20.68 7.84 16.29
CA TYR A 15 -19.26 7.70 16.65
C TYR A 15 -18.35 8.41 15.64
N ILE A 16 -18.57 8.19 14.34
CA ILE A 16 -17.77 8.81 13.28
C ILE A 16 -17.89 10.34 13.34
N PHE A 17 -19.11 10.86 13.55
CA PHE A 17 -19.36 12.29 13.64
C PHE A 17 -18.63 12.91 14.83
N GLU A 18 -18.83 12.37 16.04
CA GLU A 18 -18.19 12.87 17.26
C GLU A 18 -16.66 12.81 17.15
N ARG A 19 -16.12 11.68 16.67
CA ARG A 19 -14.68 11.51 16.42
C ARG A 19 -14.16 12.57 15.47
N ASN A 20 -14.84 12.81 14.34
CA ASN A 20 -14.36 13.74 13.33
C ASN A 20 -14.41 15.18 13.82
N VAL A 21 -15.48 15.57 14.51
CA VAL A 21 -15.58 16.91 15.14
C VAL A 21 -14.47 17.08 16.16
N GLY A 22 -14.33 16.16 17.13
CA GLY A 22 -13.30 16.25 18.16
C GLY A 22 -11.88 16.30 17.59
N VAL A 23 -11.55 15.41 16.65
CA VAL A 23 -10.21 15.32 16.05
C VAL A 23 -9.92 16.55 15.19
N SER A 24 -10.85 17.01 14.35
CA SER A 24 -10.62 18.15 13.47
C SER A 24 -10.30 19.43 14.24
N PHE A 25 -11.10 19.74 15.28
CA PHE A 25 -10.83 20.89 16.13
C PHE A 25 -9.55 20.72 16.94
N THR A 26 -9.26 19.52 17.46
CA THR A 26 -8.01 19.27 18.21
C THR A 26 -6.77 19.46 17.33
N ILE A 27 -6.81 19.07 16.05
CA ILE A 27 -5.68 19.27 15.13
C ILE A 27 -5.41 20.76 14.96
N VAL A 28 -6.44 21.55 14.64
CA VAL A 28 -6.28 22.99 14.38
C VAL A 28 -5.88 23.73 15.66
N ASP A 29 -6.54 23.45 16.78
CA ASP A 29 -6.34 24.14 18.06
C ASP A 29 -5.00 23.76 18.73
N ARG A 30 -4.61 22.48 18.72
CA ARG A 30 -3.44 22.02 19.50
C ARG A 30 -2.23 21.64 18.66
N LEU A 31 -2.39 21.10 17.46
CA LEU A 31 -1.25 20.63 16.67
C LEU A 31 -0.71 21.69 15.71
N GLN A 32 -1.56 22.62 15.28
CA GLN A 32 -1.16 23.70 14.36
C GLN A 32 -0.79 25.00 15.08
N MET A 33 -1.43 25.31 16.22
CA MET A 33 -1.14 26.55 16.97
C MET A 33 0.05 26.44 17.93
N ASN A 34 0.45 25.22 18.32
CA ASN A 34 1.58 25.01 19.22
C ASN A 34 2.89 24.82 18.45
N ASP A 35 4.00 25.15 19.11
CA ASP A 35 5.33 24.85 18.58
C ASP A 35 5.54 23.34 18.46
N TYR A 36 6.11 22.92 17.33
CA TYR A 36 6.50 21.53 17.13
C TYR A 36 7.65 21.15 18.06
N GLU A 37 7.68 19.86 18.44
CA GLU A 37 8.86 19.31 19.11
C GLU A 37 10.11 19.55 18.23
N PRO A 38 11.23 19.99 18.81
CA PRO A 38 12.45 20.23 18.06
C PRO A 38 12.89 19.00 17.26
N LEU A 39 13.39 19.22 16.05
CA LEU A 39 13.93 18.17 15.20
C LEU A 39 15.09 17.46 15.91
N GLN A 40 14.91 16.17 16.17
CA GLN A 40 15.93 15.30 16.74
C GLN A 40 16.33 14.23 15.73
N LYS A 41 17.61 13.85 15.77
CA LYS A 41 18.10 12.69 15.04
C LYS A 41 17.45 11.44 15.62
N ASP A 42 16.67 10.74 14.83
CA ASP A 42 16.03 9.51 15.27
C ASP A 42 17.08 8.38 15.46
N LYS A 43 16.65 7.26 16.06
CA LYS A 43 17.51 6.13 16.40
C LYS A 43 18.17 5.48 15.17
N PHE A 44 17.64 5.71 13.98
CA PHE A 44 18.11 5.20 12.69
C PHE A 44 18.90 6.24 11.89
N TRP A 45 19.06 7.47 12.39
CA TRP A 45 19.79 8.56 11.71
C TRP A 45 21.32 8.32 11.60
N VAL A 46 21.83 7.11 11.87
CA VAL A 46 23.27 6.82 11.87
C VAL A 46 23.82 6.89 10.44
N SER A 47 24.84 7.73 10.24
CA SER A 47 25.59 7.85 8.99
C SER A 47 26.61 6.72 8.86
N ASP A 48 26.47 6.00 7.74
CA ASP A 48 27.53 5.36 6.96
C ASP A 48 28.07 3.96 7.24
N ASN A 49 27.94 3.25 8.38
CA ASN A 49 28.61 1.92 8.41
C ASN A 49 28.22 0.82 9.41
N SER A 50 27.08 0.82 10.08
CA SER A 50 26.90 -0.17 11.16
C SER A 50 25.49 -0.71 11.29
N ILE A 51 25.33 -1.96 10.83
CA ILE A 51 24.27 -2.93 11.15
C ILE A 51 22.89 -2.43 10.71
N MET A 52 22.23 -3.21 9.86
CA MET A 52 20.83 -2.99 9.51
C MET A 52 19.98 -3.05 10.80
N ILE A 53 19.76 -1.90 11.45
CA ILE A 53 18.93 -1.81 12.66
C ILE A 53 17.50 -2.03 12.19
N SER A 54 17.00 -3.25 12.27
CA SER A 54 15.57 -3.51 12.09
C SER A 54 14.83 -3.14 13.36
N MET A 55 13.64 -2.56 13.23
CA MET A 55 12.72 -2.41 14.36
C MET A 55 12.59 -3.76 15.10
N PRO A 56 12.89 -3.81 16.41
CA PRO A 56 12.85 -5.05 17.17
C PRO A 56 11.43 -5.60 17.17
N ARG A 57 11.32 -6.92 17.02
CA ARG A 57 10.04 -7.63 17.11
C ARG A 57 9.78 -8.05 18.55
N THR A 58 8.53 -7.98 18.96
CA THR A 58 8.07 -8.66 20.18
C THR A 58 8.19 -10.17 20.00
N GLY A 59 8.27 -10.93 21.10
CA GLY A 59 8.53 -12.38 21.07
C GLY A 59 7.56 -13.17 20.19
N LEU A 60 6.26 -12.85 20.25
CA LEU A 60 5.23 -13.49 19.42
C LEU A 60 5.38 -13.11 17.93
N ALA A 61 5.64 -11.83 17.64
CA ALA A 61 5.81 -11.35 16.27
C ALA A 61 7.07 -11.91 15.58
N ASN A 62 8.05 -12.37 16.36
CA ASN A 62 9.28 -13.01 15.87
C ASN A 62 9.06 -14.45 15.38
N GLN A 63 8.00 -15.12 15.86
CA GLN A 63 7.63 -16.46 15.41
C GLN A 63 6.97 -16.44 14.03
N ASN A 64 6.43 -15.29 13.62
CA ASN A 64 5.80 -15.13 12.32
C ASN A 64 6.86 -15.10 11.21
N LYS A 65 6.70 -15.95 10.20
CA LYS A 65 7.56 -15.94 9.02
C LYS A 65 7.52 -14.56 8.38
N HIS A 66 8.69 -13.92 8.25
CA HIS A 66 8.81 -12.69 7.49
C HIS A 66 8.32 -12.95 6.06
N ARG A 67 7.19 -12.33 5.69
CA ARG A 67 6.86 -12.19 4.28
C ARG A 67 7.95 -11.29 3.70
N LYS A 68 8.79 -11.85 2.83
CA LYS A 68 9.63 -11.01 1.97
C LYS A 68 8.66 -10.04 1.28
N PRO A 69 8.94 -8.73 1.24
CA PRO A 69 8.12 -7.83 0.44
C PRO A 69 8.02 -8.49 -0.94
N MET A 70 6.79 -8.65 -1.46
CA MET A 70 6.62 -9.16 -2.80
C MET A 70 7.39 -8.20 -3.69
N ARG A 71 8.61 -8.58 -4.06
CA ARG A 71 9.38 -7.88 -5.10
C ARG A 71 8.43 -7.90 -6.27
N HIS A 72 7.94 -6.71 -6.63
CA HIS A 72 7.19 -6.39 -7.83
C HIS A 72 6.98 -7.61 -8.72
N ILE A 73 5.76 -8.14 -8.79
CA ILE A 73 5.40 -9.13 -9.81
C ILE A 73 5.91 -8.58 -11.13
N PRO A 74 6.92 -9.17 -11.79
CA PRO A 74 7.34 -8.69 -13.09
C PRO A 74 6.15 -8.97 -14.02
N SER A 75 5.35 -7.95 -14.31
CA SER A 75 4.31 -8.04 -15.35
C SER A 75 4.93 -8.23 -16.74
N TYR A 76 6.25 -8.12 -16.86
CA TYR A 76 7.00 -8.46 -18.05
C TYR A 76 7.58 -9.87 -17.93
N LYS A 77 6.88 -10.86 -18.51
CA LYS A 77 7.55 -12.08 -18.96
C LYS A 77 8.32 -11.70 -20.23
N PRO A 78 9.65 -11.90 -20.31
CA PRO A 78 10.36 -11.73 -21.56
C PRO A 78 9.76 -12.68 -22.60
N ILE A 79 9.40 -12.12 -23.76
CA ILE A 79 8.90 -12.88 -24.92
C ILE A 79 9.96 -13.93 -25.25
N GLY A 80 9.63 -15.22 -25.10
CA GLY A 80 10.52 -16.29 -25.51
C GLY A 80 10.49 -16.47 -27.02
N ASN A 81 11.47 -17.17 -27.61
CA ASN A 81 11.47 -17.49 -29.05
C ASN A 81 10.21 -18.24 -29.51
N ARG A 82 9.47 -18.89 -28.59
CA ARG A 82 8.17 -19.54 -28.84
C ARG A 82 6.99 -18.56 -28.94
N ASP A 83 7.18 -17.33 -28.49
CA ASP A 83 6.17 -16.27 -28.43
C ASP A 83 6.32 -15.28 -29.60
N THR A 84 7.31 -15.49 -30.48
CA THR A 84 7.56 -14.76 -31.72
C THR A 84 7.36 -15.66 -32.94
N GLU A 85 6.61 -15.18 -33.92
CA GLU A 85 6.55 -15.74 -35.28
C GLU A 85 7.03 -14.64 -36.25
N GLU A 86 8.01 -14.94 -37.11
CA GLU A 86 8.56 -14.00 -38.11
C GLU A 86 9.03 -12.65 -37.52
N GLY A 87 9.69 -12.69 -36.36
CA GLY A 87 10.22 -11.48 -35.69
C GLY A 87 9.16 -10.59 -35.04
N ASN A 88 7.88 -10.97 -35.09
CA ASN A 88 6.78 -10.27 -34.40
C ASN A 88 6.22 -11.13 -33.26
N THR A 89 5.80 -10.47 -32.17
CA THR A 89 5.07 -11.15 -31.08
C THR A 89 3.78 -11.76 -31.62
N ARG A 90 3.45 -13.00 -31.23
CA ARG A 90 2.23 -13.71 -31.68
C ARG A 90 0.93 -12.92 -31.44
N CYS A 91 0.89 -12.05 -30.43
CA CYS A 91 -0.22 -11.13 -30.18
C CYS A 91 -0.49 -10.16 -31.36
N ASN A 92 0.56 -9.71 -32.06
CA ASN A 92 0.43 -8.87 -33.25
C ASN A 92 0.00 -9.68 -34.49
N VAL A 93 0.38 -10.95 -34.59
CA VAL A 93 -0.06 -11.85 -35.66
C VAL A 93 -1.55 -12.15 -35.55
N TRP A 94 -2.07 -12.30 -34.33
CA TRP A 94 -3.50 -12.48 -34.10
C TRP A 94 -4.29 -11.25 -34.54
N LYS A 95 -3.86 -10.03 -34.21
CA LYS A 95 -4.52 -8.79 -34.69
C LYS A 95 -4.61 -8.68 -36.21
N LYS A 96 -3.64 -9.20 -36.97
CA LYS A 96 -3.67 -9.20 -38.45
C LYS A 96 -4.62 -10.26 -39.04
N ARG A 97 -5.02 -11.27 -38.26
CA ARG A 97 -5.94 -12.34 -38.69
C ARG A 97 -7.41 -12.05 -38.43
N TRP A 98 -7.72 -11.06 -37.59
CA TRP A 98 -9.10 -10.62 -37.36
C TRP A 98 -9.56 -9.70 -38.50
N HIS A 99 -10.09 -10.29 -39.57
CA HIS A 99 -11.09 -9.59 -40.38
C HIS A 99 -12.41 -9.69 -39.62
N GLY A 100 -12.84 -8.57 -39.03
CA GLY A 100 -14.16 -8.48 -38.40
C GLY A 100 -15.27 -8.86 -39.37
N TYR A 101 -16.42 -9.21 -38.82
CA TYR A 101 -17.64 -9.53 -39.57
C TYR A 101 -17.96 -8.44 -40.61
N GLU A 102 -17.92 -8.80 -41.88
CA GLU A 102 -18.87 -8.24 -42.86
C GLU A 102 -20.26 -8.84 -42.60
#